data_AF-A0A9E5TLV1-F1
#
_entry.id   AF-A0A9E5TLV1-F1
#
_cell.length_a   1.000
_cell.length_b   1.000
_cell.length_c   1.000
_cell.angle_alpha   90.00
_cell.angle_beta   90.00
_cell.angle_gamma   90.00
#
_symmetry.space_group_name_H-M   'P 1'
#
loop_
_entity.id
_entity.type
_entity.pdbx_description
1 polymer ?
#
loop_
_entity_poly.entity_id
_entity_poly.type
_entity_poly.pdbx_seq_one_letter_code
_entity_poly.pdbx_strand_id
1 'polypeptide(L)'
;VSATPSPIGPIYLPLIFSSYPVASHCDRLETRGRLLSAAAESALRAICAEGKEVGEAGSRRGLTPQIEAEDRALLASTDIQVNAPDLAPPRPDQTTQSETAIAVDGDKVVVGWNDSSELVDLPNTSFSGYAFSTSGGASFTDGGPILPSPVGPPDFPFDGFAVAFGDPDITVDSAGNFYYSSLTFVCPADGVIPNDCTDSFIGVWKSTDGGATFAGPTLVRGTGSDMDLGYFQDKPLIAADTTG
;
A
#
# COMPACT_ATOMS: atom_id res chain seq x y z
N VAL A 1 -1.80 36.42 58.62
CA VAL A 1 -3.05 35.70 58.27
C VAL A 1 -2.71 34.76 57.14
N SER A 2 -2.67 33.47 57.47
CA SER A 2 -2.26 32.36 56.60
C SER A 2 -3.41 31.98 55.67
N ALA A 3 -3.14 31.77 54.38
CA ALA A 3 -4.09 31.20 53.43
C ALA A 3 -3.43 29.98 52.76
N THR A 4 -3.89 28.80 53.13
CA THR A 4 -3.57 27.52 52.49
C THR A 4 -4.39 27.34 51.20
N PRO A 5 -3.80 26.86 50.08
CA PRO A 5 -4.58 26.43 48.93
C PRO A 5 -5.03 24.96 49.09
N SER A 6 -6.29 24.69 48.73
CA SER A 6 -6.89 23.35 48.67
C SER A 6 -6.30 22.48 47.55
N PRO A 7 -6.31 21.14 47.70
CA PRO A 7 -5.92 20.22 46.63
C PRO A 7 -7.07 20.04 45.61
N ILE A 8 -6.75 20.18 44.32
CA ILE A 8 -7.63 19.80 43.22
C ILE A 8 -7.45 18.29 43.00
N GLY A 9 -8.52 17.51 43.23
CA GLY A 9 -8.54 16.07 42.95
C GLY A 9 -8.62 15.76 41.45
N PRO A 10 -8.41 14.49 41.04
CA PRO A 10 -8.40 14.09 39.64
C PRO A 10 -9.80 14.20 39.03
N ILE A 11 -9.90 14.86 37.87
CA ILE A 11 -11.09 14.88 37.02
C ILE A 11 -11.09 13.58 36.21
N TYR A 12 -12.03 12.68 36.51
CA TYR A 12 -12.37 11.54 35.66
C TYR A 12 -13.23 12.01 34.49
N LEU A 13 -12.74 11.85 33.26
CA LEU A 13 -13.58 11.84 32.05
C LEU A 13 -13.99 10.39 31.74
N PRO A 14 -15.29 10.06 31.66
CA PRO A 14 -15.69 8.73 31.21
C PRO A 14 -15.44 8.60 29.70
N LEU A 15 -14.64 7.60 29.30
CA LEU A 15 -14.65 7.08 27.94
C LEU A 15 -16.02 6.42 27.70
N ILE A 16 -16.87 7.13 26.95
CA ILE A 16 -18.11 6.55 26.43
C ILE A 16 -17.72 5.67 25.24
N PHE A 17 -17.54 4.37 25.47
CA PHE A 17 -17.57 3.40 24.37
C PHE A 17 -19.03 3.27 23.89
N SER A 18 -19.32 3.84 22.73
CA SER A 18 -20.54 3.54 21.99
C SER A 18 -20.40 2.12 21.44
N SER A 19 -21.08 1.16 22.06
CA SER A 19 -21.21 -0.20 21.55
C SER A 19 -22.15 -0.18 20.34
N TYR A 20 -21.57 -0.05 19.14
CA TYR A 20 -22.32 -0.30 17.91
C TYR A 20 -22.57 -1.81 17.80
N PRO A 21 -23.83 -2.27 17.65
CA PRO A 21 -24.13 -3.69 17.57
C PRO A 21 -23.56 -4.29 16.28
N VAL A 22 -22.89 -5.46 16.42
CA VAL A 22 -22.29 -6.27 15.34
C VAL A 22 -23.28 -6.56 14.21
N ALA A 23 -24.58 -6.66 14.51
CA ALA A 23 -25.66 -6.83 13.54
C ALA A 23 -25.67 -5.75 12.43
N SER A 24 -25.28 -4.52 12.76
CA SER A 24 -25.28 -3.40 11.80
C SER A 24 -24.21 -3.47 10.70
N HIS A 25 -23.18 -4.32 10.87
CA HIS A 25 -22.14 -4.53 9.86
C HIS A 25 -22.55 -5.62 8.86
N CYS A 26 -23.29 -6.65 9.31
CA CYS A 26 -23.75 -7.74 8.44
C CYS A 26 -24.88 -7.30 7.50
N ASP A 27 -25.77 -6.40 7.93
CA ASP A 27 -26.84 -5.86 7.07
C ASP A 27 -26.29 -5.01 5.91
N ARG A 28 -25.03 -4.55 6.00
CA ARG A 28 -24.36 -3.78 4.95
C ARG A 28 -23.67 -4.64 3.90
N LEU A 29 -23.47 -5.94 4.14
CA LEU A 29 -22.91 -6.87 3.14
C LEU A 29 -23.79 -6.93 1.89
N GLU A 30 -25.11 -7.00 2.06
CA GLU A 30 -26.05 -7.13 0.92
C GLU A 30 -26.13 -5.86 0.06
N THR A 31 -25.92 -4.68 0.66
CA THR A 31 -26.09 -3.39 -0.02
C THR A 31 -24.77 -2.72 -0.42
N ARG A 32 -23.66 -3.03 0.26
CA ARG A 32 -22.36 -2.37 0.06
C ARG A 32 -21.16 -3.32 0.02
N GLY A 33 -21.36 -4.63 0.14
CA GLY A 33 -20.27 -5.61 0.03
C GLY A 33 -19.46 -5.50 -1.26
N ARG A 34 -20.10 -5.04 -2.35
CA ARG A 34 -19.48 -4.78 -3.65
C ARG A 34 -18.46 -3.64 -3.67
N LEU A 35 -18.38 -2.85 -2.61
CA LEU A 35 -17.40 -1.77 -2.44
C LEU A 35 -16.22 -2.21 -1.57
N LEU A 36 -16.21 -3.45 -1.11
CA LEU A 36 -15.11 -4.03 -0.34
C LEU A 36 -14.16 -4.78 -1.28
N SER A 37 -12.89 -4.86 -0.91
CA SER A 37 -11.97 -5.80 -1.55
C SER A 37 -12.42 -7.24 -1.28
N ALA A 38 -12.04 -8.17 -2.16
CA ALA A 38 -12.46 -9.57 -2.06
C ALA A 38 -12.07 -10.22 -0.71
N ALA A 39 -10.91 -9.83 -0.15
CA ALA A 39 -10.47 -10.28 1.18
C ALA A 39 -11.33 -9.71 2.31
N ALA A 40 -11.68 -8.42 2.27
CA ALA A 40 -12.54 -7.78 3.25
C ALA A 40 -13.99 -8.31 3.18
N GLU A 41 -14.50 -8.58 1.98
CA GLU A 41 -15.80 -9.23 1.78
C GLU A 41 -15.80 -10.63 2.38
N SER A 42 -14.75 -11.44 2.13
CA SER A 42 -14.64 -12.81 2.63
C SER A 42 -14.52 -12.89 4.15
N ALA A 43 -13.71 -12.02 4.75
CA ALA A 43 -13.59 -11.91 6.21
C ALA A 43 -14.91 -11.47 6.85
N LEU A 44 -15.58 -10.46 6.27
CA LEU A 44 -16.87 -9.99 6.78
C LEU A 44 -17.97 -11.05 6.62
N ARG A 45 -17.94 -11.84 5.54
CA ARG A 45 -18.83 -13.00 5.36
C ARG A 45 -18.58 -14.09 6.40
N ALA A 46 -17.33 -14.39 6.73
CA ALA A 46 -17.00 -15.37 7.77
C ALA A 46 -17.51 -14.92 9.15
N ILE A 47 -17.29 -13.64 9.49
CA ILE A 47 -17.77 -13.01 10.74
C ILE A 47 -19.32 -13.02 10.81
N CYS A 48 -19.99 -12.79 9.68
CA CYS A 48 -21.45 -12.76 9.62
C CYS A 48 -22.10 -14.16 9.46
N ALA A 49 -21.32 -15.18 9.13
CA ALA A 49 -21.76 -16.57 9.02
C ALA A 49 -21.65 -17.33 10.37
N GLU A 50 -20.88 -16.83 11.33
CA GLU A 50 -20.87 -17.33 12.72
C GLU A 50 -22.21 -17.04 13.40
N GLY A 51 -23.23 -17.85 13.11
CA GLY A 51 -24.52 -17.79 13.79
C GLY A 51 -25.73 -18.36 13.04
N LYS A 52 -25.61 -18.80 11.79
CA LYS A 52 -26.72 -19.44 11.06
C LYS A 52 -26.31 -20.78 10.47
N GLU A 53 -26.94 -21.85 10.98
CA GLU A 53 -26.96 -23.14 10.29
C GLU A 53 -27.56 -22.96 8.89
N VAL A 54 -26.86 -23.51 7.90
CA VAL A 54 -27.22 -23.40 6.49
C VAL A 54 -28.42 -24.30 6.21
N GLY A 55 -29.63 -23.74 6.29
CA GLY A 55 -30.85 -24.36 5.77
C GLY A 55 -30.93 -24.24 4.24
N GLU A 56 -31.33 -25.32 3.58
CA GLU A 56 -31.41 -25.48 2.12
C GLU A 56 -31.96 -24.24 1.38
N ALA A 57 -31.19 -23.79 0.38
CA ALA A 57 -31.54 -22.67 -0.47
C ALA A 57 -32.81 -22.96 -1.29
N GLY A 58 -33.92 -22.35 -0.85
CA GLY A 58 -35.16 -22.27 -1.62
C GLY A 58 -34.95 -21.55 -2.95
N SER A 59 -35.36 -22.23 -4.03
CA SER A 59 -35.47 -21.77 -5.40
C SER A 59 -35.93 -20.30 -5.54
N ARG A 60 -35.02 -19.42 -6.00
CA ARG A 60 -35.37 -18.09 -6.51
C ARG A 60 -35.33 -18.09 -8.03
N ARG A 61 -36.53 -18.16 -8.58
CA ARG A 61 -36.91 -17.97 -9.97
C ARG A 61 -36.55 -16.54 -10.42
N GLY A 62 -35.76 -16.44 -11.49
CA GLY A 62 -35.86 -15.37 -12.49
C GLY A 62 -35.27 -14.01 -12.14
N LEU A 63 -33.95 -13.91 -12.08
CA LEU A 63 -33.20 -12.72 -12.51
C LEU A 63 -31.91 -13.21 -13.17
N THR A 64 -31.97 -13.55 -14.46
CA THR A 64 -30.76 -13.73 -15.27
C THR A 64 -30.15 -12.34 -15.48
N PRO A 65 -28.95 -12.04 -14.96
CA PRO A 65 -28.24 -10.84 -15.37
C PRO A 65 -27.81 -11.05 -16.82
N GLN A 66 -28.28 -10.20 -17.73
CA GLN A 66 -27.66 -10.05 -19.05
C GLN A 66 -26.32 -9.34 -18.83
N ILE A 67 -25.34 -10.13 -18.43
CA ILE A 67 -23.94 -9.76 -18.58
C ILE A 67 -23.67 -9.85 -20.08
N GLU A 68 -23.43 -8.68 -20.70
CA GLU A 68 -23.09 -8.53 -22.11
C GLU A 68 -21.88 -9.43 -22.45
N ALA A 69 -21.76 -9.85 -23.71
CA ALA A 69 -20.76 -10.85 -24.12
C ALA A 69 -19.31 -10.41 -23.83
N GLU A 70 -19.04 -9.11 -23.80
CA GLU A 70 -17.73 -8.53 -23.47
C GLU A 70 -17.39 -8.69 -21.98
N ASP A 71 -18.35 -8.47 -21.08
CA ASP A 71 -18.18 -8.73 -19.64
C ASP A 71 -18.01 -10.23 -19.34
N ARG A 72 -18.61 -11.11 -20.15
CA ARG A 72 -18.40 -12.57 -20.03
C ARG A 72 -17.01 -13.00 -20.47
N ALA A 73 -16.39 -12.29 -21.41
CA ALA A 73 -15.01 -12.53 -21.81
C ALA A 73 -14.03 -12.04 -20.73
N LEU A 74 -14.35 -10.92 -20.07
CA LEU A 74 -13.61 -10.42 -18.89
C LEU A 74 -13.70 -11.41 -17.71
N LEU A 75 -14.87 -12.01 -17.48
CA LEU A 75 -15.08 -13.05 -16.46
C LEU A 75 -14.50 -14.43 -16.84
N ALA A 76 -14.01 -14.58 -18.08
CA ALA A 76 -13.34 -15.78 -18.57
C ALA A 76 -11.82 -15.61 -18.65
N SER A 77 -11.27 -14.45 -18.23
CA SER A 77 -9.82 -14.27 -18.15
C SER A 77 -9.26 -15.11 -17.01
N THR A 78 -8.20 -15.85 -17.27
CA THR A 78 -7.42 -16.52 -16.23
C THR A 78 -6.81 -15.47 -15.31
N ASP A 79 -6.92 -15.66 -13.99
CA ASP A 79 -6.17 -14.84 -13.02
C ASP A 79 -4.68 -14.93 -13.34
N ILE A 80 -4.06 -13.77 -13.60
CA ILE A 80 -2.64 -13.68 -13.89
C ILE A 80 -1.91 -13.33 -12.61
N GLN A 81 -0.97 -14.19 -12.22
CA GLN A 81 -0.06 -13.90 -11.12
C GLN A 81 0.88 -12.75 -11.52
N VAL A 82 0.92 -11.71 -10.69
CA VAL A 82 1.69 -10.47 -10.95
C VAL A 82 3.11 -10.55 -10.39
N ASN A 83 3.24 -10.99 -9.14
CA ASN A 83 4.52 -11.16 -8.46
C ASN A 83 5.14 -12.53 -8.77
N ALA A 84 6.47 -12.66 -8.68
CA ALA A 84 7.06 -13.98 -8.63
C ALA A 84 6.56 -14.73 -7.38
N PRO A 85 6.16 -16.02 -7.49
CA PRO A 85 5.90 -16.82 -6.31
C PRO A 85 7.20 -16.92 -5.50
N ASP A 86 7.15 -16.51 -4.23
CA ASP A 86 8.32 -16.50 -3.35
C ASP A 86 8.95 -17.89 -3.22
N LEU A 87 10.09 -18.05 -3.89
CA LEU A 87 11.03 -19.14 -3.68
C LEU A 87 12.29 -18.63 -2.97
N ALA A 88 12.30 -17.37 -2.53
CA ALA A 88 13.47 -16.69 -1.97
C ALA A 88 13.83 -17.26 -0.58
N PRO A 89 15.04 -17.82 -0.41
CA PRO A 89 15.57 -18.13 0.92
C PRO A 89 15.72 -16.83 1.75
N PRO A 90 15.61 -16.89 3.09
CA PRO A 90 15.53 -18.09 3.93
C PRO A 90 14.11 -18.54 4.30
N ARG A 91 13.04 -17.85 3.87
CA ARG A 91 11.67 -18.09 4.37
C ARG A 91 10.61 -18.04 3.25
N PRO A 92 10.64 -19.00 2.31
CA PRO A 92 9.69 -19.06 1.19
C PRO A 92 8.22 -19.29 1.61
N ASP A 93 7.93 -19.49 2.89
CA ASP A 93 6.60 -19.68 3.47
C ASP A 93 6.14 -18.54 4.40
N GLN A 94 6.92 -17.46 4.53
CA GLN A 94 6.61 -16.34 5.44
C GLN A 94 6.70 -14.98 4.76
N THR A 95 6.32 -14.91 3.49
CA THR A 95 6.25 -13.67 2.73
C THR A 95 4.78 -13.26 2.55
N THR A 96 4.52 -11.97 2.70
CA THR A 96 3.22 -11.38 2.44
C THR A 96 3.42 -10.21 1.50
N GLN A 97 2.63 -10.20 0.43
CA GLN A 97 2.49 -9.07 -0.46
C GLN A 97 1.21 -8.31 -0.06
N SER A 98 1.33 -7.01 0.19
CA SER A 98 0.21 -6.20 0.70
C SER A 98 0.21 -4.79 0.10
N GLU A 99 -0.88 -4.05 0.32
CA GLU A 99 -1.01 -2.64 -0.07
C GLU A 99 -0.66 -2.38 -1.53
N THR A 100 -1.42 -3.00 -2.43
CA THR A 100 -1.13 -2.97 -3.86
C THR A 100 -1.57 -1.68 -4.52
N ALA A 101 -0.74 -1.13 -5.41
CA ALA A 101 -1.05 -0.01 -6.29
C ALA A 101 -0.85 -0.38 -7.75
N ILE A 102 -1.56 0.27 -8.67
CA ILE A 102 -1.53 -0.03 -10.10
C ILE A 102 -1.69 1.23 -10.95
N ALA A 103 -0.92 1.32 -12.03
CA ALA A 103 -1.12 2.29 -13.10
C ALA A 103 -1.06 1.61 -14.47
N VAL A 104 -1.76 2.20 -15.45
CA VAL A 104 -1.90 1.64 -16.81
C VAL A 104 -1.74 2.74 -17.85
N ASP A 105 -0.89 2.50 -18.86
CA ASP A 105 -0.75 3.31 -20.07
C ASP A 105 -0.69 2.41 -21.32
N GLY A 106 -1.81 2.34 -22.04
CA GLY A 106 -1.97 1.40 -23.16
C GLY A 106 -1.73 -0.05 -22.73
N ASP A 107 -0.78 -0.73 -23.38
CA ASP A 107 -0.38 -2.10 -23.04
C ASP A 107 0.64 -2.17 -21.89
N LYS A 108 1.03 -1.03 -21.31
CA LYS A 108 1.93 -0.96 -20.17
C LYS A 108 1.13 -0.95 -18.88
N VAL A 109 1.46 -1.87 -17.97
CA VAL A 109 0.86 -1.96 -16.64
C VAL A 109 1.99 -2.02 -15.63
N VAL A 110 1.91 -1.23 -14.57
CA VAL A 110 2.84 -1.32 -13.44
C VAL A 110 2.04 -1.57 -12.17
N VAL A 111 2.47 -2.54 -11.38
CA VAL A 111 1.87 -2.88 -10.09
C VAL A 111 2.96 -2.80 -9.03
N GLY A 112 2.67 -2.16 -7.90
CA GLY A 112 3.55 -2.09 -6.73
C GLY A 112 2.90 -2.70 -5.50
N TRP A 113 3.70 -3.12 -4.55
CA TRP A 113 3.25 -3.71 -3.29
C TRP A 113 4.32 -3.59 -2.20
N ASN A 114 3.89 -3.80 -0.96
CA ASN A 114 4.76 -4.09 0.17
C ASN A 114 5.14 -5.57 0.17
N ASP A 115 6.43 -5.87 0.28
CA ASP A 115 7.02 -7.19 0.25
C ASP A 115 7.77 -7.52 1.55
N SER A 116 7.14 -8.32 2.42
CA SER A 116 7.76 -8.66 3.71
C SER A 116 9.01 -9.54 3.61
N SER A 117 9.29 -10.13 2.44
CA SER A 117 10.51 -10.87 2.21
C SER A 117 11.74 -9.96 2.21
N GLU A 118 11.58 -8.72 1.72
CA GLU A 118 12.66 -7.76 1.56
C GLU A 118 13.02 -7.04 2.87
N LEU A 119 12.18 -7.10 3.89
CA LEU A 119 12.50 -6.51 5.21
C LEU A 119 13.78 -7.10 5.85
N VAL A 120 14.20 -8.30 5.43
CA VAL A 120 15.30 -9.03 6.07
C VAL A 120 16.70 -8.54 5.67
N ASP A 121 16.82 -7.77 4.58
CA ASP A 121 18.12 -7.26 4.06
C ASP A 121 18.16 -5.73 3.96
N LEU A 122 17.29 -5.03 4.70
CA LEU A 122 17.36 -3.57 4.80
C LEU A 122 18.70 -3.14 5.44
N PRO A 123 19.37 -2.08 4.92
CA PRO A 123 18.92 -1.15 3.89
C PRO A 123 19.44 -1.47 2.47
N ASN A 124 19.95 -2.68 2.22
CA ASN A 124 20.47 -3.06 0.90
C ASN A 124 19.35 -3.30 -0.13
N THR A 125 18.12 -3.40 0.35
CA THR A 125 16.88 -3.55 -0.41
C THR A 125 15.82 -2.54 0.09
N SER A 126 14.58 -2.69 -0.37
CA SER A 126 13.42 -1.90 0.02
C SER A 126 12.26 -2.81 0.36
N PHE A 127 11.39 -2.39 1.30
CA PHE A 127 10.14 -3.09 1.58
C PHE A 127 9.14 -3.02 0.42
N SER A 128 9.35 -2.12 -0.52
CA SER A 128 8.44 -1.90 -1.66
C SER A 128 8.98 -2.56 -2.93
N GLY A 129 8.18 -3.47 -3.50
CA GLY A 129 8.44 -4.17 -4.76
C GLY A 129 7.52 -3.71 -5.89
N TYR A 130 7.82 -4.16 -7.11
CA TYR A 130 6.98 -3.91 -8.28
C TYR A 130 7.14 -4.97 -9.37
N ALA A 131 6.14 -5.03 -10.25
CA ALA A 131 6.21 -5.73 -11.53
C ALA A 131 5.64 -4.84 -12.63
N PHE A 132 6.03 -5.15 -13.87
CA PHE A 132 5.53 -4.47 -15.05
C PHE A 132 5.08 -5.45 -16.13
N SER A 133 4.10 -5.03 -16.93
CA SER A 133 3.62 -5.74 -18.10
C SER A 133 3.81 -4.87 -19.33
N THR A 134 4.15 -5.50 -20.45
CA THR A 134 4.13 -4.88 -21.78
C THR A 134 3.06 -5.47 -22.69
N SER A 135 2.16 -6.28 -22.14
CA SER A 135 1.15 -7.09 -22.84
C SER A 135 -0.26 -6.82 -22.31
N GLY A 136 -0.51 -5.63 -21.77
CA GLY A 136 -1.82 -5.23 -21.23
C GLY A 136 -2.26 -6.06 -20.03
N GLY A 137 -1.30 -6.60 -19.26
CA GLY A 137 -1.58 -7.45 -18.10
C GLY A 137 -1.72 -8.95 -18.41
N ALA A 138 -1.51 -9.39 -19.66
CA ALA A 138 -1.53 -10.82 -19.99
C ALA A 138 -0.34 -11.60 -19.37
N SER A 139 0.76 -10.91 -19.07
CA SER A 139 1.93 -11.44 -18.37
C SER A 139 2.68 -10.32 -17.66
N PHE A 140 3.32 -10.63 -16.54
CA PHE A 140 4.13 -9.69 -15.76
C PHE A 140 5.58 -10.15 -15.66
N THR A 141 6.49 -9.16 -15.64
CA THR A 141 7.89 -9.35 -15.27
C THR A 141 8.08 -8.75 -13.89
N ASP A 142 8.58 -9.56 -12.96
CA ASP A 142 8.96 -9.10 -11.62
C ASP A 142 10.17 -8.15 -11.74
N GLY A 143 10.00 -6.92 -11.26
CA GLY A 143 11.03 -5.89 -11.25
C GLY A 143 11.91 -5.93 -10.00
N GLY A 144 11.55 -6.76 -9.02
CA GLY A 144 12.18 -6.83 -7.71
C GLY A 144 11.82 -5.63 -6.82
N PRO A 145 12.63 -5.39 -5.78
CA PRO A 145 12.48 -4.21 -4.92
C PRO A 145 12.83 -2.92 -5.68
N ILE A 146 12.18 -1.82 -5.31
CA ILE A 146 12.66 -0.48 -5.67
C ILE A 146 14.04 -0.29 -5.03
N LEU A 147 15.08 -0.14 -5.85
CA LEU A 147 16.43 -0.14 -5.30
C LEU A 147 16.72 1.13 -4.48
N PRO A 148 17.37 1.00 -3.31
CA PRO A 148 17.90 2.12 -2.56
C PRO A 148 18.73 3.04 -3.46
N SER A 149 18.50 4.34 -3.36
CA SER A 149 19.13 5.33 -4.24
C SER A 149 19.99 6.30 -3.43
N PRO A 150 21.23 6.60 -3.85
CA PRO A 150 22.07 7.57 -3.16
C PRO A 150 21.40 8.94 -3.05
N VAL A 151 21.52 9.57 -1.89
CA VAL A 151 21.11 10.95 -1.62
C VAL A 151 22.24 11.68 -0.88
N GLY A 152 22.26 13.01 -0.92
CA GLY A 152 23.30 13.79 -0.28
C GLY A 152 23.13 15.30 -0.47
N PRO A 153 24.14 16.10 -0.12
CA PRO A 153 24.12 17.54 -0.31
C PRO A 153 23.85 17.94 -1.78
N PRO A 154 23.05 18.99 -2.05
CA PRO A 154 22.53 19.99 -1.11
C PRO A 154 21.21 19.61 -0.42
N ASP A 155 20.54 18.55 -0.86
CA ASP A 155 19.17 18.22 -0.41
C ASP A 155 19.15 17.65 1.02
N PHE A 156 20.28 17.07 1.44
CA PHE A 156 20.47 16.47 2.76
C PHE A 156 21.79 16.92 3.42
N PRO A 157 21.81 17.07 4.76
CA PRO A 157 23.01 17.49 5.49
C PRO A 157 24.09 16.40 5.57
N PHE A 158 23.82 15.19 5.08
CA PHE A 158 24.73 14.05 5.06
C PHE A 158 24.50 13.20 3.81
N ASP A 159 25.52 12.43 3.42
CA ASP A 159 25.40 11.39 2.38
C ASP A 159 24.63 10.18 2.93
N GLY A 160 23.77 9.59 2.11
CA GLY A 160 22.93 8.47 2.51
C GLY A 160 22.23 7.77 1.35
N PHE A 161 21.23 6.97 1.70
CA PHE A 161 20.39 6.27 0.75
C PHE A 161 18.91 6.48 1.09
N ALA A 162 18.12 6.78 0.07
CA ALA A 162 16.67 6.75 0.14
C ALA A 162 16.18 5.31 -0.07
N VAL A 163 15.44 4.79 0.89
CA VAL A 163 14.93 3.41 0.92
C VAL A 163 13.41 3.44 0.90
N ALA A 164 12.79 2.75 -0.06
CA ALA A 164 11.34 2.62 -0.13
C ALA A 164 10.86 1.65 0.97
N PHE A 165 9.97 2.12 1.81
CA PHE A 165 9.59 1.51 3.08
C PHE A 165 8.10 1.23 3.21
N GLY A 166 7.37 1.26 2.08
CA GLY A 166 6.00 0.78 2.01
C GLY A 166 5.00 1.78 1.45
N ASP A 167 3.72 1.39 1.53
CA ASP A 167 2.55 2.10 1.03
C ASP A 167 2.74 2.64 -0.40
N PRO A 168 2.94 1.77 -1.39
CA PRO A 168 3.12 2.24 -2.74
C PRO A 168 1.83 2.89 -3.25
N ASP A 169 2.00 3.96 -4.03
CA ASP A 169 0.98 4.48 -4.93
C ASP A 169 1.62 4.82 -6.28
N ILE A 170 0.93 4.53 -7.37
CA ILE A 170 1.49 4.60 -8.73
C ILE A 170 0.55 5.37 -9.64
N THR A 171 1.11 6.29 -10.41
CA THR A 171 0.40 7.02 -11.46
C THR A 171 1.22 7.09 -12.74
N VAL A 172 0.60 7.56 -13.82
CA VAL A 172 1.25 7.75 -15.12
C VAL A 172 0.82 9.07 -15.74
N ASP A 173 1.76 9.80 -16.33
CA ASP A 173 1.46 11.06 -17.03
C ASP A 173 1.08 10.83 -18.50
N SER A 174 0.64 11.89 -19.19
CA SER A 174 0.24 11.83 -20.61
C SER A 174 1.38 11.49 -21.58
N ALA A 175 2.64 11.56 -21.13
CA ALA A 175 3.80 11.16 -21.91
C ALA A 175 4.19 9.69 -21.67
N GLY A 176 3.43 8.96 -20.86
CA GLY A 176 3.69 7.55 -20.54
C GLY A 176 4.79 7.35 -19.50
N ASN A 177 5.17 8.40 -18.75
CA ASN A 177 6.10 8.24 -17.64
C ASN A 177 5.35 7.76 -16.40
N PHE A 178 5.81 6.66 -15.82
CA PHE A 178 5.26 6.13 -14.57
C PHE A 178 5.95 6.77 -13.37
N TYR A 179 5.18 7.06 -12.34
CA TYR A 179 5.67 7.59 -11.07
C TYR A 179 5.26 6.63 -9.96
N TYR A 180 6.25 6.11 -9.24
CA TYR A 180 6.08 5.25 -8.08
C TYR A 180 6.35 6.08 -6.85
N SER A 181 5.35 6.21 -5.98
CA SER A 181 5.50 6.88 -4.68
C SER A 181 5.51 5.86 -3.56
N SER A 182 6.27 6.14 -2.50
CA SER A 182 6.36 5.26 -1.33
C SER A 182 6.79 6.06 -0.10
N LEU A 183 6.41 5.55 1.08
CA LEU A 183 7.06 5.96 2.33
C LEU A 183 8.54 5.70 2.21
N THR A 184 9.33 6.71 2.49
CA THR A 184 10.76 6.65 2.26
C THR A 184 11.51 7.05 3.51
N PHE A 185 12.46 6.24 3.91
CA PHE A 185 13.45 6.67 4.90
C PHE A 185 14.74 7.06 4.19
N VAL A 186 15.38 8.10 4.71
CA VAL A 186 16.77 8.40 4.36
C VAL A 186 17.67 7.85 5.46
N CYS A 187 18.57 6.98 5.07
CA CYS A 187 19.49 6.27 5.94
C CYS A 187 20.93 6.75 5.70
N PRO A 188 21.70 7.11 6.75
CA PRO A 188 23.09 7.51 6.58
C PRO A 188 23.96 6.43 5.93
N ALA A 189 24.97 6.86 5.17
CA ALA A 189 25.86 5.96 4.42
C ALA A 189 26.76 5.08 5.31
N ASP A 190 26.87 5.36 6.61
CA ASP A 190 27.65 4.58 7.58
C ASP A 190 26.91 3.33 8.11
N GLY A 191 25.64 3.12 7.71
CA GLY A 191 24.98 1.81 7.72
C GLY A 191 24.51 1.28 9.07
N VAL A 192 24.41 2.11 10.12
CA VAL A 192 23.91 1.68 11.44
C VAL A 192 22.38 1.73 11.49
N ILE A 193 21.73 0.66 11.06
CA ILE A 193 20.26 0.50 11.01
C ILE A 193 19.77 -0.37 12.19
N PRO A 194 18.59 -0.11 12.79
CA PRO A 194 17.49 0.78 12.36
C PRO A 194 17.47 2.17 13.01
N ASN A 195 18.47 2.49 13.83
CA ASN A 195 18.36 3.62 14.75
C ASN A 195 18.61 4.98 14.09
N ASP A 196 19.26 5.00 12.92
CA ASP A 196 19.72 6.23 12.28
C ASP A 196 18.94 6.60 11.00
N CYS A 197 18.05 5.72 10.50
CA CYS A 197 17.05 6.07 9.48
C CYS A 197 15.92 6.88 10.13
N THR A 198 16.19 8.15 10.45
CA THR A 198 15.34 8.95 11.33
C THR A 198 14.39 9.89 10.59
N ASP A 199 14.67 10.17 9.32
CA ASP A 199 13.87 11.10 8.53
C ASP A 199 12.94 10.36 7.56
N SER A 200 11.62 10.56 7.74
CA SER A 200 10.56 10.06 6.87
C SER A 200 10.19 11.07 5.78
N PHE A 201 10.08 10.59 4.55
CA PHE A 201 9.72 11.33 3.34
C PHE A 201 8.65 10.59 2.56
N ILE A 202 8.03 11.31 1.62
CA ILE A 202 7.45 10.67 0.44
C ILE A 202 8.50 10.70 -0.67
N GLY A 203 8.96 9.54 -1.10
CA GLY A 203 9.83 9.40 -2.26
C GLY A 203 8.99 9.17 -3.52
N VAL A 204 9.37 9.81 -4.63
CA VAL A 204 8.75 9.64 -5.93
C VAL A 204 9.81 9.25 -6.95
N TRP A 205 9.81 7.97 -7.33
CA TRP A 205 10.65 7.42 -8.38
C TRP A 205 9.96 7.57 -9.74
N LYS A 206 10.75 7.84 -10.77
CA LYS A 206 10.23 8.00 -12.14
C LYS A 206 10.76 6.89 -13.05
N SER A 207 9.87 6.30 -13.82
CA SER A 207 10.19 5.45 -14.96
C SER A 207 9.85 6.16 -16.26
N THR A 208 10.75 6.06 -17.23
CA THR A 208 10.57 6.57 -18.60
C THR A 208 10.61 5.46 -19.65
N ASP A 209 10.55 4.19 -19.21
CA ASP A 209 10.70 2.99 -20.03
C ASP A 209 9.50 2.04 -19.89
N GLY A 210 8.32 2.60 -19.57
CA GLY A 210 7.08 1.85 -19.43
C GLY A 210 7.02 1.03 -18.13
N GLY A 211 7.71 1.49 -17.09
CA GLY A 211 7.74 0.86 -15.77
C GLY A 211 8.79 -0.24 -15.60
N ALA A 212 9.69 -0.43 -16.56
CA ALA A 212 10.70 -1.47 -16.49
C ALA A 212 11.84 -1.14 -15.51
N THR A 213 12.19 0.14 -15.38
CA THR A 213 13.14 0.63 -14.38
C THR A 213 12.71 1.95 -13.79
N PHE A 214 13.14 2.21 -12.56
CA PHE A 214 12.84 3.43 -11.81
C PHE A 214 14.13 4.15 -11.43
N ALA A 215 14.26 5.40 -11.87
CA ALA A 215 15.36 6.28 -11.43
C ALA A 215 15.13 6.76 -10.00
N GLY A 216 16.22 7.13 -9.32
CA GLY A 216 16.20 7.54 -7.91
C GLY A 216 15.18 8.64 -7.60
N PRO A 217 14.71 8.70 -6.33
CA PRO A 217 13.51 9.44 -6.01
C PRO A 217 13.75 10.94 -5.96
N THR A 218 12.71 11.70 -6.30
CA THR A 218 12.51 13.02 -5.72
C THR A 218 11.92 12.84 -4.32
N LEU A 219 12.55 13.45 -3.31
CA LEU A 219 12.09 13.36 -1.93
C LEU A 219 11.24 14.58 -1.57
N VAL A 220 10.03 14.32 -1.08
CA VAL A 220 9.08 15.32 -0.60
C VAL A 220 9.03 15.25 0.92
N ARG A 221 9.46 16.34 1.58
CA ARG A 221 9.41 16.48 3.03
C ARG A 221 8.01 16.96 3.45
N GLY A 222 7.49 16.38 4.53
CA GLY A 222 6.28 16.88 5.17
C GLY A 222 6.50 18.23 5.87
N THR A 223 5.43 18.86 6.37
CA THR A 223 5.50 20.20 7.00
C THR A 223 5.92 20.19 8.47
N GLY A 224 6.33 19.04 9.02
CA GLY A 224 6.87 18.94 10.37
C GLY A 224 8.19 19.72 10.50
N SER A 225 8.46 20.30 11.67
CA SER A 225 9.76 20.91 11.92
C SER A 225 10.84 19.85 11.89
N ASP A 226 11.97 20.16 11.22
CA ASP A 226 13.13 19.28 11.07
C ASP A 226 13.46 18.56 12.40
N MET A 227 13.58 17.23 12.34
CA MET A 227 13.99 16.34 13.43
C MET A 227 12.95 16.00 14.51
N ASP A 228 11.65 16.27 14.31
CA ASP A 228 10.64 15.75 15.24
C ASP A 228 10.49 14.23 15.02
N LEU A 229 11.12 13.43 15.88
CA LEU A 229 11.17 11.95 15.89
C LEU A 229 9.80 11.23 15.94
N GLY A 230 8.71 11.95 15.71
CA GLY A 230 7.33 11.45 15.62
C GLY A 230 6.61 11.79 14.32
N TYR A 231 7.27 12.45 13.34
CA TYR A 231 6.63 12.80 12.07
C TYR A 231 6.81 11.67 11.03
N PHE A 232 5.92 10.68 11.10
CA PHE A 232 5.82 9.62 10.11
C PHE A 232 4.91 10.09 8.96
N GLN A 233 5.43 10.19 7.75
CA GLN A 233 4.58 10.38 6.58
C GLN A 233 3.88 9.05 6.30
N ASP A 234 2.56 9.05 6.29
CA ASP A 234 1.68 7.90 5.98
C ASP A 234 0.29 8.43 5.61
N LYS A 235 -0.35 8.08 4.49
CA LYS A 235 0.02 7.31 3.29
C LYS A 235 0.31 8.25 2.12
N PRO A 236 1.21 7.93 1.16
CA PRO A 236 1.33 8.75 -0.03
C PRO A 236 0.12 8.51 -0.94
N LEU A 237 -0.39 9.58 -1.53
CA LEU A 237 -1.25 9.53 -2.70
C LEU A 237 -0.65 10.43 -3.77
N ILE A 238 -0.53 9.92 -4.99
CA ILE A 238 0.05 10.63 -6.12
C ILE A 238 -0.94 10.71 -7.28
N ALA A 239 -0.98 11.85 -7.94
CA ALA A 239 -1.68 12.04 -9.19
C ALA A 239 -0.77 12.76 -10.17
N ALA A 240 -0.77 12.32 -11.43
CA ALA A 240 -0.11 13.00 -12.51
C ALA A 240 -1.11 13.88 -13.29
N ASP A 241 -0.67 15.06 -13.70
CA ASP A 241 -1.42 15.89 -14.64
C ASP A 241 -1.37 15.24 -16.04
N THR A 242 -2.50 15.24 -16.73
CA THR A 242 -2.66 14.67 -18.08
C THR A 242 -2.53 15.72 -19.18
N THR A 243 -2.26 16.99 -18.85
CA THR A 243 -2.32 18.12 -19.78
C THR A 243 -0.97 18.65 -20.28
N GLY A 244 0.12 17.89 -20.07
CA GLY A 244 1.47 18.24 -20.54
C GLY A 244 1.56 18.63 -22.02
#